data_AF-A0A7W0UJD0-F1
#
_entry.id   AF-A0A7W0UJD0-F1
#
_cell.length_a   1.000
_cell.length_b   1.000
_cell.length_c   1.000
_cell.angle_alpha   90.00
_cell.angle_beta   90.00
_cell.angle_gamma   90.00
#
_symmetry.space_group_name_H-M   'P 1'
#
loop_
_entity.id
_entity.type
_entity.pdbx_description
1 polymer ?
#
loop_
_entity_poly.entity_id
_entity_poly.type
_entity_poly.pdbx_seq_one_letter_code
_entity_poly.pdbx_strand_id
1 'polypeptide(L)'
;MIRGPQSPVSATDNSESARKRPGPRSANRNRESYTGQDITVLKGLDPVRQRPGMYIGSTGARGLHHLVYEVVDNAVDEAMAGYCDRIVVELLADGGCRVADNGRGIPIDPPSGEKRSAVEVVLTTLHAGGKFGGKGYQVSGGLHGVGVSVVNALSERLEIEVARDGRRWHQEYDRGRPLSKV
;
A
#
# COMPACT_ATOMS: atom_id res chain seq x y z
N MET A 1 24.22 2.02 10.82
CA MET A 1 25.02 0.77 10.92
C MET A 1 24.13 -0.27 11.58
N ILE A 2 23.58 -1.22 10.80
CA ILE A 2 22.72 -2.28 11.35
C ILE A 2 23.65 -3.27 12.08
N ARG A 3 23.56 -3.33 13.41
CA ARG A 3 24.29 -4.31 14.21
C ARG A 3 23.34 -5.43 14.58
N GLY A 4 23.50 -6.59 13.95
CA GLY A 4 22.93 -7.84 14.46
C GLY A 4 23.66 -8.31 15.74
N PRO A 5 23.06 -9.21 16.54
CA PRO A 5 23.66 -9.69 17.77
C PRO A 5 24.94 -10.49 17.48
N GLN A 6 26.05 -10.11 18.13
CA GLN A 6 27.33 -10.81 18.02
C GLN A 6 27.38 -12.01 18.96
N SER A 7 27.67 -13.20 18.43
CA SER A 7 28.22 -14.32 19.20
C SER A 7 29.72 -14.38 19.00
N PRO A 8 30.54 -14.65 20.03
CA PRO A 8 31.99 -14.68 19.89
C PRO A 8 32.44 -15.98 19.23
N VAL A 9 33.28 -15.88 18.20
CA VAL A 9 34.02 -17.03 17.64
C VAL A 9 35.47 -16.88 18.05
N SER A 10 36.00 -17.91 18.72
CA SER A 10 37.37 -18.05 19.15
C SER A 10 38.32 -18.27 17.96
N ALA A 11 39.48 -17.61 18.02
CA ALA A 11 40.54 -17.73 17.03
C ALA A 11 41.39 -18.98 17.27
N THR A 12 41.79 -19.65 16.19
CA THR A 12 43.08 -20.34 16.13
C THR A 12 43.77 -20.04 14.81
N ASP A 13 45.05 -19.75 14.96
CA ASP A 13 46.05 -19.32 14.01
C ASP A 13 46.70 -20.54 13.35
N ASN A 14 47.07 -20.47 12.07
CA ASN A 14 48.25 -21.19 11.60
C ASN A 14 48.80 -20.67 10.28
N SER A 15 50.12 -20.58 10.27
CA SER A 15 51.01 -20.00 9.28
C SER A 15 51.28 -20.88 8.06
N GLU A 16 51.66 -20.21 6.96
CA GLU A 16 52.93 -20.40 6.22
C GLU A 16 52.86 -20.68 4.70
N SER A 17 53.86 -20.10 4.02
CA SER A 17 54.45 -20.42 2.71
C SER A 17 54.03 -19.60 1.47
N ALA A 18 54.92 -18.68 1.10
CA ALA A 18 54.85 -17.82 -0.08
C ALA A 18 55.32 -18.54 -1.36
N ARG A 19 54.44 -18.63 -2.37
CA ARG A 19 54.81 -18.89 -3.78
C ARG A 19 54.51 -17.65 -4.62
N LYS A 20 55.54 -17.09 -5.28
CA LYS A 20 55.44 -15.97 -6.23
C LYS A 20 54.52 -16.35 -7.40
N ARG A 21 53.37 -15.70 -7.49
CA ARG A 21 52.41 -15.79 -8.61
C ARG A 21 52.63 -14.65 -9.62
N PRO A 22 52.36 -14.88 -10.91
CA PRO A 22 52.67 -13.93 -11.99
C PRO A 22 51.86 -12.64 -11.81
N GLY A 23 52.47 -11.51 -12.19
CA GLY A 23 51.94 -10.17 -11.95
C GLY A 23 50.54 -9.94 -12.52
N PRO A 24 49.73 -9.07 -11.89
CA PRO A 24 48.34 -8.89 -12.29
C PRO A 24 48.31 -8.27 -13.68
N ARG A 25 47.70 -8.99 -14.65
CA ARG A 25 47.17 -8.36 -15.85
C ARG A 25 46.22 -7.26 -15.38
N SER A 26 46.45 -6.03 -15.83
CA SER A 26 45.58 -4.88 -15.58
C SER A 26 44.20 -5.20 -16.15
N ALA A 27 43.34 -5.78 -15.32
CA ALA A 27 41.92 -5.83 -15.58
C ALA A 27 41.45 -4.38 -15.52
N ASN A 28 41.14 -3.81 -16.67
CA ASN A 28 40.49 -2.51 -16.80
C ASN A 28 39.10 -2.63 -16.14
N ARG A 29 39.07 -2.50 -14.81
CA ARG A 29 37.85 -2.40 -14.04
C ARG A 29 37.34 -0.99 -14.29
N ASN A 30 36.52 -0.83 -15.34
CA ASN A 30 35.53 0.24 -15.35
C ASN A 30 34.73 0.05 -14.06
N ARG A 31 35.12 0.80 -13.02
CA ARG A 31 34.31 0.95 -11.82
C ARG A 31 33.13 1.78 -12.26
N GLU A 32 32.04 1.12 -12.66
CA GLU A 32 30.75 1.77 -12.70
C GLU A 32 30.53 2.38 -11.31
N SER A 33 30.58 3.72 -11.26
CA SER A 33 30.46 4.45 -10.02
C SER A 33 29.00 4.45 -9.62
N TYR A 34 28.64 3.58 -8.68
CA TYR A 34 27.34 3.64 -8.03
C TYR A 34 27.30 4.85 -7.08
N THR A 35 26.42 5.80 -7.36
CA THR A 35 26.28 7.07 -6.65
C THR A 35 24.86 7.25 -6.11
N GLY A 36 24.63 8.34 -5.37
CA GLY A 36 23.28 8.70 -4.92
C GLY A 36 22.28 8.92 -6.06
N GLN A 37 22.74 9.19 -7.30
CA GLN A 37 21.87 9.36 -8.46
C GLN A 37 21.23 8.05 -8.93
N ASP A 38 21.83 6.91 -8.58
CA ASP A 38 21.30 5.58 -8.90
C ASP A 38 20.22 5.13 -7.90
N ILE A 39 20.00 5.92 -6.83
CA ILE A 39 18.95 5.67 -5.84
C ILE A 39 17.61 6.19 -6.36
N THR A 40 16.68 5.27 -6.61
CA THR A 40 15.30 5.61 -6.97
C THR A 40 14.41 5.63 -5.73
N VAL A 41 13.74 6.76 -5.49
CA VAL A 41 12.72 6.89 -4.45
C VAL A 41 11.34 6.88 -5.10
N LEU A 42 10.57 5.83 -4.85
CA LEU A 42 9.17 5.72 -5.26
C LEU A 42 8.28 6.47 -4.29
N LYS A 43 7.39 7.33 -4.79
CA LYS A 43 6.53 8.20 -3.97
C LYS A 43 5.06 7.82 -4.15
N GLY A 44 4.23 8.17 -3.18
CA GLY A 44 2.79 7.93 -3.24
C GLY A 44 2.47 6.45 -3.43
N LEU A 45 1.72 6.15 -4.51
CA LEU A 45 1.27 4.79 -4.84
C LEU A 45 2.18 4.05 -5.83
N ASP A 46 3.23 4.69 -6.34
CA ASP A 46 4.17 4.07 -7.28
C ASP A 46 4.80 2.76 -6.74
N PRO A 47 5.18 2.65 -5.45
CA PRO A 47 5.72 1.39 -4.91
C PRO A 47 4.75 0.20 -5.06
N VAL A 48 3.44 0.44 -4.89
CA VAL A 48 2.41 -0.60 -5.00
C VAL A 48 2.36 -1.15 -6.42
N ARG A 49 2.36 -0.25 -7.41
CA ARG A 49 2.32 -0.63 -8.82
C ARG A 49 3.60 -1.32 -9.27
N GLN A 50 4.74 -0.90 -8.74
CA GLN A 50 6.04 -1.50 -9.10
C GLN A 50 6.27 -2.86 -8.43
N ARG A 51 5.65 -3.11 -7.27
CA ARG A 51 5.84 -4.33 -6.47
C ARG A 51 4.51 -4.85 -5.89
N PRO A 52 3.50 -5.18 -6.73
CA PRO A 52 2.15 -5.52 -6.26
C PRO A 52 2.12 -6.75 -5.35
N GLY A 53 2.98 -7.74 -5.59
CA GLY A 53 3.05 -8.95 -4.77
C GLY A 53 3.36 -8.71 -3.28
N MET A 54 4.02 -7.59 -2.95
CA MET A 54 4.27 -7.20 -1.55
C MET A 54 2.97 -6.79 -0.83
N TYR A 55 1.98 -6.29 -1.56
CA TYR A 55 0.74 -5.74 -1.02
C TYR A 55 -0.44 -6.71 -1.14
N ILE A 56 -0.55 -7.43 -2.26
CA ILE A 56 -1.68 -8.33 -2.57
C ILE A 56 -1.27 -9.81 -2.66
N GLY A 57 -0.04 -10.14 -2.27
CA GLY A 57 0.52 -11.49 -2.24
C GLY A 57 0.85 -12.11 -3.61
N SER A 58 0.01 -11.90 -4.62
CA SER A 58 0.22 -12.38 -5.99
C SER A 58 -0.51 -11.51 -7.01
N THR A 59 -0.14 -11.55 -8.29
CA THR A 59 -0.88 -10.88 -9.38
C THR A 59 -1.79 -11.84 -10.16
N GLY A 60 -1.96 -13.08 -9.68
CA GLY A 60 -2.92 -14.03 -10.23
C GLY A 60 -4.31 -13.88 -9.60
N ALA A 61 -5.18 -14.87 -9.83
CA ALA A 61 -6.57 -14.85 -9.35
C ALA A 61 -6.71 -14.55 -7.86
N ARG A 62 -5.83 -15.09 -7.00
CA ARG A 62 -5.86 -14.82 -5.56
C ARG A 62 -5.69 -13.33 -5.24
N GLY A 63 -4.73 -12.66 -5.86
CA GLY A 63 -4.51 -11.24 -5.64
C GLY A 63 -5.63 -10.38 -6.21
N LEU A 64 -6.19 -10.76 -7.37
CA LEU A 64 -7.35 -10.09 -7.92
C LEU A 64 -8.55 -10.11 -6.95
N HIS A 65 -8.85 -11.27 -6.36
CA HIS A 65 -9.92 -11.38 -5.36
C HIS A 65 -9.58 -10.66 -4.06
N HIS A 66 -8.30 -10.63 -3.67
CA HIS A 66 -7.84 -9.85 -2.52
C HIS A 66 -8.20 -8.37 -2.68
N LEU A 67 -8.10 -7.78 -3.88
CA LEU A 67 -8.56 -6.41 -4.11
C LEU A 67 -10.04 -6.21 -3.73
N VAL A 68 -10.90 -7.18 -4.05
CA VAL A 68 -12.32 -7.13 -3.66
C VAL A 68 -12.46 -7.28 -2.14
N TYR A 69 -11.71 -8.21 -1.54
CA TYR A 69 -11.74 -8.44 -0.09
C TYR A 69 -11.34 -7.20 0.69
N GLU A 70 -10.33 -6.44 0.28
CA GLU A 70 -9.94 -5.20 0.97
C GLU A 70 -11.09 -4.17 1.03
N VAL A 71 -11.93 -4.10 -0.01
CA VAL A 71 -13.09 -3.18 0.00
C VAL A 71 -14.23 -3.76 0.84
N VAL A 72 -14.50 -5.06 0.72
CA VAL A 72 -15.53 -5.75 1.52
C VAL A 72 -15.18 -5.71 3.02
N ASP A 73 -13.93 -5.92 3.40
CA ASP A 73 -13.48 -5.91 4.80
C ASP A 73 -13.68 -4.52 5.42
N ASN A 74 -13.51 -3.44 4.63
CA ASN A 74 -13.84 -2.09 5.11
C ASN A 74 -15.33 -1.91 5.39
N ALA A 75 -16.20 -2.48 4.55
CA ALA A 75 -17.65 -2.48 4.77
C ALA A 75 -18.05 -3.37 5.96
N VAL A 76 -17.40 -4.53 6.14
CA VAL A 76 -17.59 -5.42 7.31
C VAL A 76 -17.17 -4.73 8.60
N ASP A 77 -16.09 -3.94 8.58
CA ASP A 77 -15.67 -3.17 9.75
C ASP A 77 -16.72 -2.12 10.17
N GLU A 78 -17.48 -1.53 9.24
CA GLU A 78 -18.65 -0.70 9.57
C GLU A 78 -19.78 -1.52 10.22
N ALA A 79 -19.99 -2.75 9.75
CA ALA A 79 -21.01 -3.64 10.30
C ALA A 79 -20.64 -4.11 11.72
N MET A 80 -19.37 -4.47 11.93
CA MET A 80 -18.84 -4.81 13.26
C MET A 80 -18.92 -3.65 14.24
N ALA A 81 -18.84 -2.41 13.76
CA ALA A 81 -19.03 -1.21 14.55
C ALA A 81 -20.52 -0.84 14.77
N GLY A 82 -21.46 -1.60 14.20
CA GLY A 82 -22.91 -1.43 14.37
C GLY A 82 -23.53 -0.36 13.48
N TYR A 83 -22.86 0.06 12.40
CA TYR A 83 -23.33 1.12 11.51
C TYR A 83 -23.82 0.63 10.15
N CYS A 84 -23.42 -0.57 9.74
CA CYS A 84 -23.81 -1.18 8.46
C CYS A 84 -24.59 -2.48 8.73
N ASP A 85 -25.72 -2.65 8.04
CA ASP A 85 -26.52 -3.89 8.07
C ASP A 85 -26.63 -4.55 6.69
N ARG A 86 -26.18 -3.86 5.63
CA ARG A 86 -26.26 -4.34 4.26
C ARG A 86 -25.02 -4.00 3.48
N ILE A 87 -24.38 -5.05 2.95
CA ILE A 87 -23.28 -4.96 2.00
C ILE A 87 -23.75 -5.62 0.70
N VAL A 88 -23.57 -4.94 -0.43
CA VAL A 88 -23.87 -5.44 -1.77
C VAL A 88 -22.58 -5.50 -2.56
N VAL A 89 -22.25 -6.70 -3.06
CA VAL A 89 -21.12 -6.93 -3.97
C VAL A 89 -21.70 -7.33 -5.32
N GLU A 90 -21.31 -6.61 -6.37
CA GLU A 90 -21.80 -6.82 -7.73
C GLU A 90 -20.64 -6.87 -8.72
N LEU A 91 -20.62 -7.91 -9.55
CA LEU A 91 -19.72 -8.00 -10.68
C LEU A 91 -20.37 -7.30 -11.88
N LEU A 92 -19.66 -6.33 -12.44
CA LEU A 92 -20.14 -5.49 -13.52
C LEU A 92 -19.85 -6.15 -14.88
N ALA A 93 -20.65 -5.80 -15.89
CA ALA A 93 -20.52 -6.37 -17.23
C ALA A 93 -19.19 -6.03 -17.92
N ASP A 94 -18.50 -4.97 -17.50
CA ASP A 94 -17.18 -4.55 -17.99
C ASP A 94 -16.01 -5.27 -17.28
N GLY A 95 -16.30 -6.20 -16.36
CA GLY A 95 -15.31 -6.89 -15.55
C GLY A 95 -14.94 -6.18 -14.25
N GLY A 96 -15.55 -5.03 -13.96
CA GLY A 96 -15.41 -4.34 -12.68
C GLY A 96 -16.13 -5.02 -11.52
N CYS A 97 -15.86 -4.56 -10.29
CA CYS A 97 -16.57 -4.98 -9.09
C CYS A 97 -17.03 -3.73 -8.32
N ARG A 98 -18.31 -3.68 -7.98
CA ARG A 98 -18.90 -2.66 -7.11
C ARG A 98 -19.13 -3.26 -5.73
N VAL A 99 -18.66 -2.55 -4.69
CA VAL A 99 -19.00 -2.83 -3.30
C VAL A 99 -19.73 -1.61 -2.75
N ALA A 100 -20.95 -1.82 -2.26
CA ALA A 100 -21.76 -0.78 -1.65
C ALA A 100 -22.18 -1.21 -0.25
N ASP A 101 -21.99 -0.32 0.73
CA ASP A 101 -22.45 -0.50 2.10
C ASP A 101 -23.33 0.68 2.53
N ASN A 102 -24.10 0.49 3.60
CA ASN A 102 -24.90 1.54 4.21
C ASN A 102 -24.34 2.00 5.57
N GLY A 103 -23.03 1.92 5.74
CA GLY A 103 -22.31 2.43 6.91
C GLY A 103 -22.31 3.95 7.00
N ARG A 104 -21.42 4.49 7.84
CA ARG A 104 -21.32 5.95 8.08
C ARG A 104 -20.82 6.75 6.88
N GLY A 105 -20.23 6.09 5.89
CA GLY A 105 -19.48 6.71 4.80
C GLY A 105 -18.11 7.24 5.26
N ILE A 106 -17.13 7.24 4.37
CA ILE A 106 -15.78 7.78 4.64
C ILE A 106 -15.91 9.28 4.98
N PRO A 107 -15.15 9.80 5.97
CA PRO A 107 -15.12 11.24 6.24
C PRO A 107 -14.73 12.05 5.00
N ILE A 108 -15.33 13.23 4.87
CA ILE A 108 -15.06 14.14 3.74
C ILE A 108 -14.11 15.26 4.18
N ASP A 109 -14.24 15.71 5.43
CA ASP A 109 -13.41 16.74 6.00
C ASP A 109 -11.92 16.38 5.94
N PRO A 110 -11.03 17.34 5.65
CA PRO A 110 -9.60 17.09 5.62
C PRO A 110 -9.08 16.63 6.99
N PRO A 111 -8.26 15.57 7.06
CA PRO A 111 -7.59 15.19 8.29
C PRO A 111 -6.54 16.24 8.68
N SER A 112 -6.13 16.23 9.95
CA SER A 112 -5.18 17.21 10.48
C SER A 112 -3.89 17.28 9.66
N GLY A 113 -3.53 18.50 9.22
CA GLY A 113 -2.32 18.75 8.43
C GLY A 113 -2.47 18.50 6.92
N GLU A 114 -3.59 17.93 6.47
CA GLU A 114 -3.88 17.70 5.06
C GLU A 114 -4.81 18.79 4.50
N LYS A 115 -4.61 19.12 3.21
CA LYS A 115 -5.47 20.05 2.48
C LYS A 115 -6.51 19.32 1.61
N ARG A 116 -6.39 18.01 1.51
CA ARG A 116 -7.20 17.11 0.67
C ARG A 116 -8.29 16.49 1.54
N SER A 117 -9.41 16.11 0.93
CA SER A 117 -10.48 15.40 1.65
C SER A 117 -9.95 14.10 2.27
N ALA A 118 -10.56 13.64 3.36
CA ALA A 118 -10.18 12.36 3.95
C ALA A 118 -10.34 11.20 2.96
N VAL A 119 -11.37 11.22 2.09
CA VAL A 119 -11.53 10.27 0.96
C VAL A 119 -10.28 10.24 0.08
N GLU A 120 -9.82 11.40 -0.39
CA GLU A 120 -8.63 11.45 -1.24
C GLU A 120 -7.39 10.98 -0.49
N VAL A 121 -7.23 11.34 0.78
CA VAL A 121 -6.09 10.93 1.60
C VAL A 121 -6.03 9.41 1.73
N VAL A 122 -7.12 8.74 2.11
CA VAL A 122 -7.13 7.28 2.31
C VAL A 122 -6.97 6.50 1.00
N LEU A 123 -7.38 7.08 -0.13
CA LEU A 123 -7.23 6.46 -1.46
C LEU A 123 -5.85 6.71 -2.10
N THR A 124 -5.11 7.73 -1.68
CA THR A 124 -3.84 8.13 -2.35
C THR A 124 -2.60 8.05 -1.46
N THR A 125 -2.78 7.76 -0.17
CA THR A 125 -1.69 7.73 0.81
C THR A 125 -1.64 6.37 1.50
N LEU A 126 -0.48 5.71 1.44
CA LEU A 126 -0.24 4.50 2.22
C LEU A 126 -0.14 4.85 3.71
N HIS A 127 -0.62 3.94 4.56
CA HIS A 127 -0.66 4.10 6.01
C HIS A 127 -1.52 5.27 6.48
N ALA A 128 -2.62 5.53 5.77
CA ALA A 128 -3.64 6.50 6.16
C ALA A 128 -4.97 5.79 6.47
N GLY A 129 -5.58 6.09 7.62
CA GLY A 129 -6.84 5.48 8.03
C GLY A 129 -7.21 5.74 9.48
N GLY A 130 -8.47 5.46 9.84
CA GLY A 130 -9.00 5.65 11.20
C GLY A 130 -8.81 4.46 12.15
N LYS A 131 -8.17 3.37 11.68
CA LYS A 131 -8.10 2.07 12.37
C LYS A 131 -6.81 1.84 13.17
N PHE A 132 -6.05 2.89 13.47
CA PHE A 132 -4.78 2.81 14.22
C PHE A 132 -4.94 2.86 15.76
N GLY A 133 -6.05 2.36 16.30
CA GLY A 133 -6.34 2.38 17.75
C GLY A 133 -7.05 3.65 18.26
N GLY A 134 -7.63 4.45 17.36
CA GLY A 134 -8.49 5.59 17.71
C GLY A 134 -9.93 5.17 18.06
N LYS A 135 -10.77 6.14 18.46
CA LYS A 135 -12.19 5.91 18.82
C LYS A 135 -13.10 5.46 17.65
N GLY A 136 -12.60 5.46 16.41
CA GLY A 136 -13.42 5.22 15.21
C GLY A 136 -13.90 3.78 15.03
N TYR A 137 -13.09 2.80 15.47
CA TYR A 137 -13.36 1.37 15.44
C TYR A 137 -12.80 0.71 16.71
N GLN A 138 -13.64 0.05 17.49
CA GLN A 138 -13.20 -0.67 18.70
C GLN A 138 -12.54 -2.02 18.37
N VAL A 139 -12.99 -2.67 17.30
CA VAL A 139 -12.41 -3.89 16.72
C VAL A 139 -12.53 -3.74 15.20
N SER A 140 -11.45 -3.99 14.45
CA SER A 140 -11.46 -4.01 12.98
C SER A 140 -10.48 -5.04 12.44
N GLY A 141 -10.81 -5.66 11.31
CA GLY A 141 -9.90 -6.54 10.57
C GLY A 141 -8.78 -5.76 9.87
N GLY A 142 -9.08 -4.56 9.37
CA GLY A 142 -8.08 -3.68 8.76
C GLY A 142 -7.26 -2.90 9.81
N LEU A 143 -5.92 -3.03 9.77
CA LEU A 143 -5.03 -2.35 10.73
C LEU A 143 -3.88 -1.58 10.09
N HIS A 144 -3.57 -1.85 8.82
CA HIS A 144 -2.36 -1.31 8.17
C HIS A 144 -2.56 0.07 7.53
N GLY A 145 -3.81 0.45 7.22
CA GLY A 145 -4.13 1.70 6.51
C GLY A 145 -3.63 1.72 5.06
N VAL A 146 -3.61 0.57 4.38
CA VAL A 146 -3.12 0.44 3.00
C VAL A 146 -4.12 -0.19 2.03
N GLY A 147 -5.15 -0.88 2.52
CA GLY A 147 -6.04 -1.71 1.69
C GLY A 147 -6.65 -0.96 0.50
N VAL A 148 -7.48 0.05 0.77
CA VAL A 148 -8.19 0.77 -0.30
C VAL A 148 -7.26 1.61 -1.18
N SER A 149 -6.13 2.11 -0.67
CA SER A 149 -5.12 2.80 -1.49
C SER A 149 -4.36 1.83 -2.40
N VAL A 150 -4.14 0.58 -1.97
CA VAL A 150 -3.60 -0.49 -2.81
C VAL A 150 -4.59 -0.86 -3.92
N VAL A 151 -5.88 -0.96 -3.60
CA VAL A 151 -6.94 -1.16 -4.61
C VAL A 151 -6.90 -0.04 -5.63
N ASN A 152 -6.92 1.21 -5.19
CA ASN A 152 -6.84 2.38 -6.08
C ASN A 152 -5.57 2.36 -6.96
N ALA A 153 -4.43 2.03 -6.37
CA ALA A 153 -3.16 1.98 -7.09
C ALA A 153 -3.15 0.94 -8.23
N LEU A 154 -3.81 -0.20 -8.02
CA LEU A 154 -3.79 -1.35 -8.92
C LEU A 154 -5.00 -1.42 -9.88
N SER A 155 -6.02 -0.60 -9.65
CA SER A 155 -7.12 -0.41 -10.59
C SER A 155 -6.72 0.45 -11.79
N GLU A 156 -7.29 0.17 -12.95
CA GLU A 156 -7.22 1.09 -14.09
C GLU A 156 -8.11 2.31 -13.83
N ARG A 157 -9.33 2.08 -13.34
CA ARG A 157 -10.29 3.10 -12.91
C ARG A 157 -10.84 2.74 -11.54
N LEU A 158 -11.00 3.74 -10.68
CA LEU A 158 -11.77 3.63 -9.44
C LEU A 158 -12.73 4.81 -9.33
N GLU A 159 -13.98 4.53 -9.01
CA GLU A 159 -15.01 5.52 -8.74
C GLU A 159 -15.50 5.30 -7.31
N ILE A 160 -15.64 6.39 -6.54
CA ILE A 160 -16.18 6.33 -5.18
C ILE A 160 -17.31 7.34 -5.02
N GLU A 161 -18.47 6.86 -4.55
CA GLU A 161 -19.56 7.69 -4.07
C GLU A 161 -19.66 7.57 -2.55
N VAL A 162 -19.74 8.69 -1.85
CA VAL A 162 -19.96 8.73 -0.40
C VAL A 162 -21.23 9.52 -0.10
N ALA A 163 -22.21 8.85 0.50
CA ALA A 163 -23.40 9.50 1.04
C ALA A 163 -23.18 9.80 2.53
N ARG A 164 -23.01 11.07 2.89
CA ARG A 164 -22.74 11.50 4.28
C ARG A 164 -23.23 12.93 4.51
N ASP A 165 -23.74 13.21 5.71
CA ASP A 165 -24.22 14.53 6.14
C ASP A 165 -25.27 15.14 5.18
N GLY A 166 -26.17 14.30 4.68
CA GLY A 166 -27.24 14.69 3.75
C GLY A 166 -26.77 15.05 2.34
N ARG A 167 -25.51 14.78 2.00
CA ARG A 167 -24.91 15.05 0.68
C ARG A 167 -24.36 13.76 0.07
N ARG A 168 -24.23 13.79 -1.26
CA ARG A 168 -23.48 12.78 -2.03
C ARG A 168 -22.22 13.43 -2.58
N TRP A 169 -21.11 12.75 -2.38
CA TRP A 169 -19.79 13.16 -2.85
C TRP A 169 -19.28 12.12 -3.82
N HIS A 170 -18.61 12.55 -4.88
CA HIS A 170 -18.14 11.66 -5.93
C HIS A 170 -16.73 12.03 -6.37
N GLN A 171 -15.82 11.05 -6.41
CA GLN A 171 -14.45 11.24 -6.89
C GLN A 171 -14.04 10.05 -7.78
N GLU A 172 -13.33 10.36 -8.86
CA GLU A 172 -12.82 9.37 -9.81
C GLU A 172 -11.29 9.33 -9.78
N TYR A 173 -10.72 8.17 -10.12
CA TYR A 173 -9.30 7.94 -10.17
C TYR A 173 -8.89 7.16 -11.42
N ASP A 174 -7.78 7.56 -12.03
CA ASP A 174 -7.07 6.80 -13.06
C ASP A 174 -5.75 6.31 -12.48
N ARG A 175 -5.61 4.99 -12.35
CA ARG A 175 -4.36 4.35 -11.88
C ARG A 175 -3.83 4.94 -10.57
N GLY A 176 -4.72 5.19 -9.61
CA GLY A 176 -4.40 5.76 -8.31
C GLY A 176 -4.36 7.29 -8.24
N ARG A 177 -4.53 7.99 -9.37
CA ARG A 177 -4.47 9.46 -9.43
C ARG A 177 -5.88 10.06 -9.45
N PRO A 178 -6.20 11.02 -8.56
CA PRO A 178 -7.51 11.66 -8.56
C PRO A 178 -7.71 12.48 -9.84
N LEU A 179 -8.88 12.35 -10.46
CA LEU A 179 -9.29 13.10 -11.66
C LEU A 179 -10.05 14.40 -11.31
N SER A 180 -10.64 14.44 -10.12
CA SER A 180 -11.39 15.59 -9.61
C SER A 180 -11.14 15.76 -8.11
N LYS A 181 -11.58 16.88 -7.55
CA LYS A 181 -11.68 17.09 -6.09
C LYS A 181 -13.14 16.99 -5.68
N VAL A 182 -13.37 16.56 -4.44
CA VAL A 182 -14.65 16.63 -3.71
C VAL A 182 -14.69 17.83 -2.78
#